data_AF-A0A9D6EDJ1-F1
#
_entry.id   AF-A0A9D6EDJ1-F1
#
_cell.length_a   1.000
_cell.length_b   1.000
_cell.length_c   1.000
_cell.angle_alpha   90.00
_cell.angle_beta   90.00
_cell.angle_gamma   90.00
#
_symmetry.space_group_name_H-M   'P 1'
#
loop_
_entity.id
_entity.type
_entity.pdbx_description
1 polymer ?
#
loop_
_entity_poly.entity_id
_entity_poly.type
_entity_poly.pdbx_seq_one_letter_code
_entity_poly.pdbx_strand_id
1 'polypeptide(L)'
;MDTKWYLRVGRAAEITNTKDRRVYRALEIMPGVLAWGTLIGLVLLSMYLPAAVAVFIILFDVYWLVKVVYLSFHLRSGYKRMSQNLKVDWWAKLKERADWEEYWHLVILPMYKEPLEVVEPTFRALANSKYDQQKMIVVLALEERGGEEPSRVAQILKEKYAQKFLKFLVTVHPQNIPGELAGKGSNETWAVKRVKEEI
;
A
#
# COMPACT_ATOMS: atom_id res chain seq x y z
N MET A 1 5.63 -29.77 -2.39
CA MET A 1 4.99 -29.10 -1.24
C MET A 1 3.54 -28.85 -1.61
N ASP A 2 2.62 -29.43 -0.84
CA ASP A 2 1.18 -29.31 -1.08
C ASP A 2 0.77 -27.84 -0.95
N THR A 3 0.42 -27.20 -2.06
CA THR A 3 0.02 -25.80 -2.09
C THR A 3 -1.34 -25.67 -1.41
N LYS A 4 -1.33 -25.24 -0.15
CA LYS A 4 -2.53 -24.92 0.64
C LYS A 4 -3.43 -23.95 -0.13
N TRP A 5 -4.51 -24.46 -0.71
CA TRP A 5 -5.41 -23.72 -1.61
C TRP A 5 -5.98 -22.45 -0.95
N TYR A 6 -6.27 -22.51 0.35
CA TYR A 6 -6.84 -21.40 1.12
C TYR A 6 -5.93 -20.18 1.25
N LEU A 7 -4.62 -20.32 1.00
CA LEU A 7 -3.68 -19.19 1.01
C LEU A 7 -3.75 -18.33 -0.26
N ARG A 8 -4.48 -18.79 -1.29
CA ARG A 8 -4.61 -18.11 -2.58
C ARG A 8 -6.02 -17.61 -2.87
N VAL A 9 -6.92 -17.68 -1.89
CA VAL A 9 -8.32 -17.28 -2.04
C VAL A 9 -8.46 -15.82 -1.62
N GLY A 10 -8.75 -14.95 -2.58
CA GLY A 10 -9.01 -13.53 -2.34
C GLY A 10 -10.48 -13.20 -2.14
N ARG A 11 -11.39 -14.05 -2.63
CA ARG A 11 -12.84 -13.82 -2.55
C ARG A 11 -13.63 -15.12 -2.34
N ALA A 12 -14.79 -15.01 -1.68
CA ALA A 12 -15.70 -16.15 -1.51
C ALA A 12 -16.15 -16.81 -2.83
N ALA A 13 -16.22 -16.04 -3.92
CA ALA A 13 -16.65 -16.54 -5.23
C ALA A 13 -15.67 -17.55 -5.84
N GLU A 14 -14.41 -17.57 -5.39
CA GLU A 14 -13.36 -18.46 -5.90
C GLU A 14 -13.41 -19.85 -5.25
N ILE A 15 -14.21 -20.03 -4.20
CA ILE A 15 -14.34 -21.29 -3.47
C ILE A 15 -15.43 -22.16 -4.12
N THR A 16 -15.02 -23.30 -4.66
CA THR A 16 -15.91 -24.28 -5.29
C THR A 16 -16.72 -25.08 -4.27
N ASN A 17 -16.11 -25.43 -3.13
CA ASN A 17 -16.80 -26.14 -2.05
C ASN A 17 -17.83 -25.22 -1.37
N THR A 18 -19.09 -25.65 -1.37
CA THR A 18 -20.22 -24.90 -0.82
C THR A 18 -20.12 -24.69 0.69
N LYS A 19 -19.56 -25.64 1.46
CA LYS A 19 -19.39 -25.49 2.90
C LYS A 19 -18.35 -24.42 3.22
N ASP A 20 -17.19 -24.51 2.58
CA ASP A 20 -16.07 -23.58 2.78
C ASP A 20 -16.46 -22.17 2.34
N ARG A 21 -17.20 -22.04 1.23
CA ARG A 21 -17.72 -20.75 0.75
C ARG A 21 -18.67 -20.09 1.74
N ARG A 22 -19.51 -20.86 2.44
CA ARG A 22 -20.43 -20.31 3.47
C ARG A 22 -19.66 -19.80 4.68
N VAL A 23 -18.66 -20.56 5.14
CA VAL A 23 -17.80 -20.14 6.26
C VAL A 23 -17.04 -18.87 5.89
N TYR A 24 -16.43 -18.83 4.70
CA TYR A 24 -15.71 -17.64 4.23
C TYR A 24 -16.64 -16.42 4.17
N ARG A 25 -17.84 -16.54 3.57
CA ARG A 25 -18.81 -15.43 3.51
C ARG A 25 -19.26 -14.96 4.89
N ALA A 26 -19.48 -15.88 5.83
CA ALA A 26 -19.85 -15.52 7.19
C ALA A 26 -18.77 -14.66 7.85
N LEU A 27 -17.50 -15.04 7.70
CA LEU A 27 -16.35 -14.28 8.21
C LEU A 27 -16.14 -12.95 7.48
N GLU A 28 -16.40 -12.89 6.17
CA GLU A 28 -16.31 -11.68 5.35
C GLU A 28 -17.36 -10.62 5.75
N ILE A 29 -18.57 -11.07 6.08
CA ILE A 29 -19.69 -10.20 6.47
C ILE A 29 -19.63 -9.81 7.96
N MET A 30 -19.02 -10.64 8.80
CA MET A 30 -18.97 -10.48 10.26
C MET A 30 -18.53 -9.08 10.72
N PRO A 31 -17.45 -8.46 10.21
CA PRO A 31 -17.05 -7.11 10.63
C PRO A 31 -18.13 -6.06 10.38
N GLY A 32 -18.79 -6.14 9.21
CA GLY A 32 -19.86 -5.21 8.83
C GLY A 32 -21.11 -5.40 9.70
N VAL A 33 -21.52 -6.65 9.94
CA VAL A 33 -22.65 -6.97 10.81
C VAL A 33 -22.39 -6.55 12.26
N LEU A 34 -21.18 -6.76 12.78
CA LEU A 34 -20.82 -6.30 14.12
C LEU A 34 -20.84 -4.77 14.21
N ALA A 35 -20.34 -4.06 13.20
CA ALA A 35 -20.36 -2.60 13.18
C ALA A 35 -21.79 -2.04 13.14
N TRP A 36 -22.60 -2.44 12.15
CA TRP A 36 -23.99 -1.99 12.03
C TRP A 36 -24.88 -2.47 13.17
N GLY A 37 -24.67 -3.71 13.62
CA GLY A 37 -25.36 -4.30 14.75
C GLY A 37 -25.08 -3.54 16.05
N THR A 38 -23.85 -3.06 16.26
CA THR A 38 -23.53 -2.20 17.40
C THR A 38 -24.26 -0.87 17.30
N LEU A 39 -24.21 -0.18 16.15
CA LEU A 39 -24.87 1.13 16.00
C LEU A 39 -26.39 1.06 16.18
N ILE A 40 -27.05 0.13 15.47
CA ILE A 40 -28.51 -0.06 15.56
C ILE A 40 -28.88 -0.58 16.95
N GLY A 41 -28.10 -1.53 17.48
CA GLY A 41 -28.29 -2.11 18.80
C GLY A 41 -28.24 -1.06 19.90
N LEU A 42 -27.31 -0.10 19.85
CA LEU A 42 -27.24 0.98 20.82
C LEU A 42 -28.51 1.84 20.83
N VAL A 43 -29.06 2.17 19.65
CA VAL A 43 -30.30 2.96 19.54
C VAL A 43 -31.48 2.17 20.10
N LEU A 44 -31.65 0.91 19.69
CA LEU A 44 -32.79 0.10 20.11
C LEU A 44 -32.73 -0.27 21.60
N LEU A 45 -31.56 -0.68 22.10
CA LEU A 45 -31.37 -1.05 23.49
C LEU A 45 -31.46 0.15 24.43
N SER A 46 -31.14 1.36 23.97
CA SER A 46 -31.28 2.58 24.78
C SER A 46 -32.73 2.82 25.23
N MET A 47 -33.71 2.41 24.43
CA MET A 47 -35.13 2.50 24.80
C MET A 47 -35.52 1.58 25.96
N TYR A 48 -34.87 0.43 26.09
CA TYR A 48 -35.22 -0.59 27.09
C TYR A 48 -34.28 -0.58 28.31
N LEU A 49 -32.99 -0.29 28.11
CA LEU A 49 -31.92 -0.38 29.09
C LEU A 49 -30.96 0.84 29.01
N PRO A 50 -31.46 2.08 29.19
CA PRO A 50 -30.66 3.29 28.98
C PRO A 50 -29.42 3.37 29.87
N ALA A 51 -29.50 2.89 31.13
CA ALA A 51 -28.37 2.89 32.05
C ALA A 51 -27.24 1.94 31.59
N ALA A 52 -27.58 0.75 31.12
CA ALA A 52 -26.58 -0.22 30.64
C ALA A 52 -25.88 0.28 29.36
N VAL A 53 -26.64 0.87 28.44
CA VAL A 53 -26.11 1.47 27.20
C VAL A 53 -25.19 2.65 27.52
N ALA A 54 -25.54 3.52 28.47
CA ALA A 54 -24.68 4.61 28.89
C ALA A 54 -23.34 4.11 29.46
N VAL A 55 -23.36 3.08 30.32
CA VAL A 55 -22.13 2.46 30.85
C VAL A 55 -21.27 1.88 29.71
N PHE A 56 -21.88 1.20 28.75
CA PHE A 56 -21.17 0.68 27.58
C PHE A 56 -20.51 1.79 26.75
N ILE A 57 -21.23 2.88 26.48
CA ILE A 57 -20.71 4.04 25.73
C ILE A 57 -19.52 4.66 26.48
N ILE A 58 -19.64 4.88 27.79
CA ILE A 58 -18.54 5.42 28.61
C ILE A 58 -17.30 4.52 28.53
N LEU A 59 -17.45 3.19 28.64
CA LEU A 59 -16.33 2.25 28.51
C LEU A 59 -15.70 2.30 27.11
N PHE A 60 -16.52 2.39 26.06
CA PHE A 60 -16.06 2.52 24.69
C PHE A 60 -15.29 3.82 24.47
N ASP A 61 -15.79 4.95 24.99
CA ASP A 61 -15.14 6.26 24.91
C ASP A 61 -13.81 6.27 25.68
N VAL A 62 -13.76 5.65 26.87
CA VAL A 62 -12.52 5.48 27.62
C VAL A 62 -11.50 4.64 26.85
N TYR A 63 -11.93 3.51 26.26
CA TYR A 63 -11.07 2.71 25.40
C TYR A 63 -10.55 3.52 24.20
N TRP A 64 -11.43 4.28 23.54
CA TRP A 64 -11.06 5.14 22.43
C TRP A 64 -10.06 6.22 22.84
N LEU A 65 -10.28 6.86 23.99
CA LEU A 65 -9.38 7.85 24.57
C LEU A 65 -7.99 7.25 24.80
N VAL A 66 -7.90 6.06 25.40
CA VAL A 66 -6.62 5.36 25.60
C VAL A 66 -5.94 5.06 24.26
N LYS A 67 -6.69 4.61 23.25
CA LYS A 67 -6.19 4.38 21.88
C LYS A 67 -5.63 5.65 21.23
N VAL A 68 -6.33 6.77 21.37
CA VAL A 68 -5.91 8.08 20.83
C VAL A 68 -4.65 8.57 21.54
N VAL A 69 -4.58 8.47 22.87
CA VAL A 69 -3.39 8.82 23.66
C VAL A 69 -2.20 7.95 23.23
N TYR A 70 -2.39 6.64 23.11
CA TYR A 70 -1.37 5.71 22.62
C TYR A 70 -0.85 6.11 21.23
N LEU A 71 -1.75 6.35 20.27
CA LEU A 71 -1.36 6.75 18.91
C LEU A 71 -0.66 8.10 18.89
N SER A 72 -1.06 9.05 19.73
CA SER A 72 -0.45 10.38 19.85
C SER A 72 1.00 10.30 20.30
N PHE A 73 1.32 9.42 21.27
CA PHE A 73 2.71 9.19 21.67
C PHE A 73 3.55 8.58 20.54
N HIS A 74 2.99 7.62 19.80
CA HIS A 74 3.68 7.01 18.66
C HIS A 74 3.92 8.01 17.53
N LEU A 75 2.93 8.87 17.23
CA LEU A 75 3.05 9.91 16.22
C LEU A 75 4.13 10.93 16.58
N ARG A 76 4.17 11.38 17.85
CA ARG A 76 5.21 12.30 18.34
C ARG A 76 6.60 11.67 18.27
N SER A 77 6.73 10.41 18.69
CA SER A 77 8.00 9.67 18.60
C SER A 77 8.47 9.51 17.16
N GLY A 78 7.56 9.10 16.26
CA GLY A 78 7.84 8.97 14.82
C GLY A 78 8.25 10.29 14.19
N TYR A 79 7.53 11.38 14.50
CA TYR A 79 7.85 12.72 14.01
C TYR A 79 9.21 13.20 14.50
N LYS A 80 9.54 12.99 15.79
CA LYS A 80 10.86 13.34 16.35
C LYS A 80 11.98 12.59 15.63
N ARG A 81 11.82 11.28 15.40
CA ARG A 81 12.80 10.45 14.69
C ARG A 81 12.94 10.87 13.22
N MET A 82 11.84 11.16 12.54
CA MET A 82 11.84 11.70 11.17
C MET A 82 12.58 13.04 11.11
N SER A 83 12.30 13.97 12.03
CA SER A 83 12.97 15.26 12.11
C SER A 83 14.47 15.13 12.36
N GLN A 84 14.88 14.22 13.24
CA GLN A 84 16.30 13.90 13.46
C GLN A 84 16.95 13.35 12.19
N ASN A 85 16.32 12.39 11.52
CA ASN A 85 16.82 11.80 10.28
C ASN A 85 16.95 12.80 9.14
N LEU A 86 16.06 13.79 9.03
CA LEU A 86 16.14 14.83 8.00
C LEU A 86 17.33 15.78 8.19
N LYS A 87 17.86 15.90 9.41
CA LYS A 87 19.05 16.72 9.71
C LYS A 87 20.36 15.99 9.43
N VAL A 88 20.32 14.67 9.21
CA VAL A 88 21.51 13.86 8.96
C VAL A 88 21.94 14.04 7.51
N ASP A 89 23.22 14.32 7.28
CA ASP A 89 23.80 14.24 5.94
C ASP A 89 24.01 12.77 5.55
N TRP A 90 23.00 12.20 4.91
CA TRP A 90 23.02 10.81 4.43
C TRP A 90 24.08 10.57 3.36
N TRP A 91 24.48 11.59 2.61
CA TRP A 91 25.51 11.45 1.58
C TRP A 91 26.89 11.28 2.18
N ALA A 92 27.21 12.08 3.22
CA ALA A 92 28.44 11.90 3.98
C ALA A 92 28.52 10.50 4.60
N LYS A 93 27.45 10.05 5.27
CA LYS A 93 27.39 8.71 5.87
C LYS A 93 27.49 7.57 4.86
N LEU A 94 26.91 7.74 3.67
CA LEU A 94 27.00 6.73 2.62
C LEU A 94 28.45 6.54 2.16
N LYS A 95 29.20 7.64 2.01
CA LYS A 95 30.61 7.63 1.60
C LYS A 95 31.57 7.04 2.62
N GLU A 96 31.15 6.89 3.88
CA GLU A 96 31.94 6.19 4.90
C GLU A 96 31.95 4.66 4.68
N ARG A 97 31.01 4.14 3.89
CA ARG A 97 31.01 2.73 3.48
C ARG A 97 31.93 2.53 2.28
N ALA A 98 32.65 1.43 2.23
CA ALA A 98 33.54 1.12 1.11
C ALA A 98 32.80 0.54 -0.11
N ASP A 99 31.67 -0.12 0.13
CA ASP A 99 30.92 -0.94 -0.85
C ASP A 99 29.72 -0.22 -1.47
N TRP A 100 29.49 1.05 -1.13
CA TRP A 100 28.24 1.73 -1.51
C TRP A 100 28.04 1.83 -3.03
N GLU A 101 29.12 1.84 -3.80
CA GLU A 101 29.09 1.89 -5.26
C GLU A 101 28.68 0.55 -5.90
N GLU A 102 28.72 -0.57 -5.17
CA GLU A 102 28.38 -1.89 -5.71
C GLU A 102 26.86 -2.13 -5.76
N TYR A 103 26.05 -1.19 -5.26
CA TYR A 103 24.60 -1.35 -5.17
C TYR A 103 23.85 -0.68 -6.32
N TRP A 104 22.96 -1.47 -6.93
CA TRP A 104 21.90 -0.98 -7.80
C TRP A 104 20.59 -0.84 -7.01
N HIS A 105 19.85 0.23 -7.28
CA HIS A 105 18.56 0.49 -6.63
C HIS A 105 17.41 0.19 -7.57
N LEU A 106 16.55 -0.74 -7.18
CA LEU A 106 15.25 -0.94 -7.79
C LEU A 106 14.22 -0.06 -7.08
N VAL A 107 13.69 0.94 -7.79
CA VAL A 107 12.69 1.89 -7.28
C VAL A 107 11.36 1.61 -7.97
N ILE A 108 10.39 1.07 -7.22
CA ILE A 108 9.05 0.73 -7.73
C ILE A 108 8.06 1.77 -7.24
N LEU A 109 7.39 2.41 -8.18
CA LEU A 109 6.40 3.46 -7.95
C LEU A 109 5.05 2.96 -8.48
N PRO A 110 4.23 2.29 -7.65
CA PRO A 110 2.88 1.92 -8.05
C PRO A 110 1.98 3.17 -8.08
N MET A 111 1.18 3.29 -9.12
CA MET A 111 0.14 4.30 -9.23
C MET A 111 -1.14 3.69 -9.82
N TYR A 112 -2.29 4.24 -9.45
CA TYR A 112 -3.60 3.86 -9.97
C TYR A 112 -4.20 4.95 -10.86
N LYS A 113 -4.44 6.16 -10.32
CA LYS A 113 -5.13 7.27 -11.02
C LYS A 113 -4.57 8.64 -10.63
N GLU A 114 -3.37 8.67 -10.09
CA GLU A 114 -2.69 9.88 -9.64
C GLU A 114 -2.36 10.76 -10.86
N PRO A 115 -2.67 12.07 -10.81
CA PRO A 115 -2.38 12.98 -11.90
C PRO A 115 -0.87 13.26 -12.01
N LEU A 116 -0.44 13.75 -13.18
CA LEU A 116 0.97 14.05 -13.48
C LEU A 116 1.62 14.94 -12.42
N GLU A 117 0.91 15.97 -11.94
CA GLU A 117 1.40 16.92 -10.93
C GLU A 117 1.75 16.28 -9.58
N VAL A 118 1.14 15.14 -9.24
CA VAL A 118 1.42 14.38 -8.03
C VAL A 118 2.61 13.43 -8.24
N VAL A 119 2.70 12.83 -9.43
CA VAL A 119 3.69 11.79 -9.72
C VAL A 119 5.04 12.37 -10.13
N GLU A 120 5.03 13.41 -10.98
CA GLU A 120 6.23 14.05 -11.52
C GLU A 120 7.24 14.53 -10.47
N PRO A 121 6.85 15.16 -9.34
CA PRO A 121 7.79 15.60 -8.32
C PRO A 121 8.69 14.47 -7.79
N THR A 122 8.18 13.25 -7.74
CA THR A 122 8.94 12.06 -7.32
C THR A 122 10.04 11.74 -8.33
N PHE A 123 9.72 11.70 -9.63
CA PHE A 123 10.69 11.46 -10.69
C PHE A 123 11.73 12.57 -10.78
N ARG A 124 11.31 13.82 -10.61
CA ARG A 124 12.22 14.97 -10.52
C ARG A 124 13.17 14.84 -9.34
N ALA A 125 12.69 14.42 -8.17
CA ALA A 125 13.52 14.21 -6.99
C ALA A 125 14.54 13.07 -7.19
N LEU A 126 14.15 11.97 -7.84
CA LEU A 126 15.07 10.88 -8.19
C LEU A 126 16.15 11.35 -9.17
N ALA A 127 15.75 12.04 -10.24
CA ALA A 127 16.66 12.56 -11.26
C ALA A 127 17.65 13.60 -10.71
N ASN A 128 17.26 14.34 -9.67
CA ASN A 128 18.10 15.35 -9.01
C ASN A 128 18.78 14.83 -7.73
N SER A 129 18.67 13.54 -7.43
CA SER A 129 19.30 12.97 -6.24
C SER A 129 20.83 12.99 -6.35
N LYS A 130 21.53 13.01 -5.21
CA LYS A 130 23.02 12.99 -5.19
C LYS A 130 23.62 11.65 -5.61
N TYR A 131 22.81 10.59 -5.61
CA TYR A 131 23.24 9.23 -5.97
C TYR A 131 23.32 9.08 -7.49
N ASP A 132 24.15 8.16 -7.97
CA ASP A 132 24.30 7.90 -9.39
C ASP A 132 23.01 7.35 -10.01
N GLN A 133 22.38 8.12 -10.89
CA GLN A 133 21.15 7.71 -11.56
C GLN A 133 21.36 6.54 -12.52
N GLN A 134 22.60 6.32 -13.00
CA GLN A 134 22.98 5.16 -13.81
C GLN A 134 23.08 3.86 -12.98
N LYS A 135 22.75 3.91 -11.69
CA LYS A 135 22.55 2.75 -10.81
C LYS A 135 21.10 2.60 -10.34
N MET A 136 20.17 3.37 -10.90
CA MET A 136 18.75 3.30 -10.57
C MET A 136 17.94 2.61 -11.68
N ILE A 137 17.23 1.55 -11.32
CA ILE A 137 16.19 0.92 -12.13
C ILE A 137 14.86 1.44 -11.60
N VAL A 138 14.23 2.34 -12.34
CA VAL A 138 12.97 2.97 -11.93
C VAL A 138 11.81 2.33 -12.67
N VAL A 139 10.79 1.90 -11.92
CA VAL A 139 9.63 1.19 -12.45
C VAL A 139 8.37 1.94 -12.08
N LEU A 140 7.64 2.43 -13.07
CA LEU A 140 6.31 2.99 -12.90
C LEU A 140 5.28 1.88 -13.12
N ALA A 141 4.63 1.44 -12.03
CA ALA A 141 3.74 0.28 -12.04
C ALA A 141 2.28 0.73 -12.06
N LEU A 142 1.61 0.54 -13.19
CA LEU A 142 0.22 0.90 -13.44
C LEU A 142 -0.71 -0.31 -13.22
N GLU A 143 -2.00 -0.07 -12.99
CA GLU A 143 -3.04 -1.11 -13.09
C GLU A 143 -3.89 -0.90 -14.35
N GLU A 144 -4.22 -1.97 -15.08
CA GLU A 144 -5.12 -1.93 -16.25
C GLU A 144 -6.49 -1.33 -15.89
N ARG A 145 -6.95 -1.58 -14.65
CA ARG A 145 -8.17 -1.01 -14.07
C ARG A 145 -8.15 0.52 -13.94
N GLY A 146 -6.98 1.15 -14.08
CA GLY A 146 -6.78 2.59 -14.01
C GLY A 146 -7.32 3.32 -15.23
N GLY A 147 -7.47 2.63 -16.37
CA GLY A 147 -7.89 3.20 -17.65
C GLY A 147 -6.73 3.84 -18.42
N GLU A 148 -7.06 4.76 -19.34
CA GLU A 148 -6.07 5.35 -20.25
C GLU A 148 -5.24 6.49 -19.64
N GLU A 149 -5.80 7.27 -18.71
CA GLU A 149 -5.13 8.44 -18.13
C GLU A 149 -3.77 8.10 -17.48
N PRO A 150 -3.64 7.05 -16.65
CA PRO A 150 -2.34 6.64 -16.08
C PRO A 150 -1.31 6.29 -17.16
N SER A 151 -1.73 5.69 -18.27
CA SER A 151 -0.85 5.34 -19.39
C SER A 151 -0.32 6.60 -20.09
N ARG A 152 -1.15 7.65 -20.23
CA ARG A 152 -0.73 8.96 -20.76
C ARG A 152 0.30 9.62 -19.83
N VAL A 153 0.02 9.63 -18.53
CA VAL A 153 0.96 10.14 -17.51
C VAL A 153 2.29 9.39 -17.57
N ALA A 154 2.25 8.05 -17.67
CA ALA A 154 3.45 7.23 -17.77
C ALA A 154 4.24 7.49 -19.05
N GLN A 155 3.58 7.72 -20.17
CA GLN A 155 4.25 8.08 -21.42
C GLN A 155 4.99 9.42 -21.29
N ILE A 156 4.34 10.46 -20.76
CA ILE A 156 4.96 11.78 -20.54
C ILE A 156 6.19 11.65 -19.64
N LEU A 157 6.08 10.89 -18.54
CA LEU A 157 7.19 10.67 -17.61
C LEU A 157 8.33 9.86 -18.24
N LYS A 158 8.00 8.86 -19.06
CA LYS A 158 8.98 8.06 -19.79
C LYS A 158 9.75 8.92 -20.78
N GLU A 159 9.07 9.75 -21.57
CA GLU A 159 9.71 10.68 -22.52
C GLU A 159 10.65 11.66 -21.80
N LYS A 160 10.24 12.17 -20.64
CA LYS A 160 11.00 13.17 -19.88
C LYS A 160 12.19 12.60 -19.11
N TYR A 161 12.06 11.41 -18.54
CA TYR A 161 13.02 10.89 -17.55
C TYR A 161 13.68 9.56 -17.91
N ALA A 162 13.25 8.83 -18.95
CA ALA A 162 13.81 7.50 -19.24
C ALA A 162 15.32 7.51 -19.45
N GLN A 163 15.85 8.54 -20.10
CA GLN A 163 17.28 8.69 -20.38
C GLN A 163 18.13 9.12 -19.15
N LYS A 164 17.49 9.44 -18.02
CA LYS A 164 18.19 9.86 -16.80
C LYS A 164 18.65 8.70 -15.95
N PHE A 165 17.98 7.56 -16.02
CA PHE A 165 18.20 6.41 -15.16
C PHE A 165 18.84 5.25 -15.94
N LEU A 166 19.45 4.29 -15.24
CA LEU A 166 19.96 3.06 -15.86
C LEU A 166 18.88 2.38 -16.69
N LYS A 167 17.69 2.25 -16.11
CA LYS A 167 16.52 1.71 -16.80
C LYS A 167 15.26 2.35 -16.27
N PHE A 168 14.34 2.65 -17.17
CA PHE A 168 13.00 3.12 -16.85
C PHE A 168 11.98 2.15 -17.45
N LEU A 169 11.21 1.49 -16.60
CA LEU A 169 10.20 0.53 -16.99
C LEU A 169 8.81 1.07 -16.67
N VAL A 170 7.87 0.81 -17.57
CA VAL A 170 6.44 1.00 -17.31
C VAL A 170 5.81 -0.39 -17.37
N THR A 171 5.24 -0.83 -16.26
CA THR A 171 4.55 -2.12 -16.18
C THR A 171 3.07 -1.89 -15.99
N VAL A 172 2.23 -2.71 -16.62
CA VAL A 172 0.78 -2.68 -16.42
C VAL A 172 0.38 -4.00 -15.79
N HIS A 173 -0.20 -3.96 -14.59
CA HIS A 173 -0.80 -5.10 -13.92
C HIS A 173 -2.14 -5.45 -14.58
N PRO A 174 -2.29 -6.67 -15.16
CA PRO A 174 -3.53 -7.08 -15.80
C PRO A 174 -4.70 -7.18 -14.83
N GLN A 175 -5.88 -6.87 -15.34
CA GLN A 175 -7.12 -7.08 -14.62
C GLN A 175 -7.47 -8.58 -14.59
N ASN A 176 -8.08 -9.03 -13.49
CA ASN A 176 -8.68 -10.36 -13.35
C ASN A 176 -7.70 -11.56 -13.42
N ILE A 177 -6.48 -11.41 -12.89
CA ILE A 177 -5.60 -12.57 -12.67
C ILE A 177 -6.28 -13.53 -11.68
N PRO A 178 -6.53 -14.80 -12.05
CA PRO A 178 -7.20 -15.74 -11.15
C PRO A 178 -6.40 -15.98 -9.86
N GLY A 179 -7.06 -15.82 -8.70
CA GLY A 179 -6.43 -16.00 -7.39
C GLY A 179 -5.55 -14.84 -6.93
N GLU A 180 -5.61 -13.69 -7.60
CA GLU A 180 -4.87 -12.49 -7.24
C GLU A 180 -5.80 -11.31 -6.95
N LEU A 181 -5.69 -10.73 -5.76
CA LEU A 181 -6.47 -9.55 -5.40
C LEU A 181 -5.80 -8.30 -5.98
N ALA A 182 -6.46 -7.62 -6.93
CA ALA A 182 -5.94 -6.36 -7.47
C ALA A 182 -5.78 -5.29 -6.38
N GLY A 183 -4.69 -4.54 -6.46
CA GLY A 183 -4.30 -3.47 -5.55
C GLY A 183 -2.79 -3.31 -5.49
N LYS A 184 -2.32 -2.35 -4.67
CA LYS A 184 -0.90 -1.95 -4.57
C LYS A 184 0.08 -3.12 -4.49
N GLY A 185 -0.13 -4.07 -3.57
CA GLY A 185 0.81 -5.17 -3.36
C GLY A 185 0.93 -6.13 -4.54
N SER A 186 -0.19 -6.40 -5.22
CA SER A 186 -0.24 -7.24 -6.41
C SER A 186 0.42 -6.56 -7.61
N ASN A 187 0.17 -5.26 -7.77
CA ASN A 187 0.82 -4.43 -8.79
C ASN A 187 2.35 -4.37 -8.59
N GLU A 188 2.83 -4.12 -7.36
CA GLU A 188 4.27 -4.15 -7.05
C GLU A 188 4.88 -5.55 -7.30
N THR A 189 4.20 -6.62 -6.91
CA THR A 189 4.65 -8.00 -7.15
C THR A 189 4.79 -8.29 -8.65
N TRP A 190 3.82 -7.85 -9.45
CA TRP A 190 3.86 -7.96 -10.89
C TRP A 190 5.00 -7.16 -11.52
N ALA A 191 5.20 -5.92 -11.07
CA ALA A 191 6.30 -5.07 -11.50
C ALA A 191 7.65 -5.75 -11.24
N VAL A 192 7.87 -6.34 -10.06
CA VAL A 192 9.10 -7.09 -9.75
C VAL A 192 9.28 -8.29 -10.69
N LYS A 193 8.21 -9.03 -10.99
CA LYS A 193 8.29 -10.18 -11.93
C LYS A 193 8.73 -9.71 -13.32
N ARG A 194 8.15 -8.63 -13.83
CA ARG A 194 8.52 -8.03 -15.12
C ARG A 194 9.97 -7.53 -15.13
N VAL A 195 10.41 -6.86 -14.07
CA VAL A 195 11.81 -6.42 -13.93
C VAL A 195 12.77 -7.60 -14.05
N LYS A 196 12.49 -8.73 -13.39
CA LYS A 196 13.33 -9.94 -13.45
C LYS A 196 13.39 -10.60 -14.83
N GLU A 197 12.38 -10.39 -15.67
CA GLU A 197 12.37 -10.92 -17.04
C GLU A 197 13.12 -10.01 -18.00
N GLU A 198 13.19 -8.71 -17.71
CA GLU A 198 13.79 -7.71 -18.58
C GLU A 198 15.24 -7.35 -18.25
N ILE A 199 15.74 -7.72 -17.06
CA ILE A 199 17.09 -7.41 -16.55
C ILE A 199 17.74 -8.70 -16.06
#